data_AF-A0A4S2IXY0-F1
#
_entry.id   AF-A0A4S2IXY0-F1
#
_cell.length_a   1.000
_cell.length_b   1.000
_cell.length_c   1.000
_cell.angle_alpha   90.00
_cell.angle_beta   90.00
_cell.angle_gamma   90.00
#
_symmetry.space_group_name_H-M   'P 1'
#
loop_
_entity.id
_entity.type
_entity.pdbx_description
1 polymer ?
#
loop_
_entity_poly.entity_id
_entity_poly.type
_entity_poly.pdbx_seq_one_letter_code
_entity_poly.pdbx_strand_id
1 'polypeptide(L)'
;MSGLPTVKVGDPLILVTNNRFLGDEPVTVARVGRTYLYVAGSDGCERRERYDRKTGIEDGQIGLKAHLLAQEQYDDRAQRATLFNQLYDAGIEVQFRVRGDLTTDQLRALLAVVEKGEH
;
A
#
# COMPACT_ATOMS: atom_id res chain seq x y z
N MET A 1 -7.27 -11.11 0.28
CA MET A 1 -6.53 -10.08 -0.47
C MET A 1 -7.18 -9.90 -1.83
N SER A 2 -8.11 -8.95 -1.95
CA SER A 2 -8.62 -8.44 -3.22
C SER A 2 -7.45 -7.75 -3.94
N GLY A 3 -6.73 -8.52 -4.76
CA GLY A 3 -5.60 -7.98 -5.51
C GLY A 3 -6.06 -7.08 -6.66
N LEU A 4 -5.11 -6.33 -7.21
CA LEU A 4 -5.26 -5.61 -8.48
C LEU A 4 -5.67 -6.43 -9.72
N PRO A 5 -5.66 -7.78 -9.79
CA PRO A 5 -6.05 -8.50 -11.00
C PRO A 5 -7.47 -8.21 -11.53
N THR A 6 -8.38 -7.75 -10.67
CA THR A 6 -9.79 -7.48 -10.99
C THR A 6 -10.10 -6.04 -11.37
N VAL A 7 -9.12 -5.12 -11.32
CA VAL A 7 -9.34 -3.70 -11.62
C VAL A 7 -9.72 -3.50 -13.09
N LYS A 8 -10.57 -2.50 -13.34
CA LYS A 8 -11.09 -2.11 -14.65
C LYS A 8 -10.74 -0.65 -14.93
N VAL A 9 -10.83 -0.27 -16.21
CA VAL A 9 -10.70 1.13 -16.62
C VAL A 9 -11.77 1.96 -15.90
N GLY A 10 -11.36 3.10 -15.33
CA GLY A 10 -12.20 3.98 -14.51
C GLY A 10 -12.15 3.70 -13.01
N ASP A 11 -11.57 2.58 -12.56
CA ASP A 11 -11.48 2.29 -11.13
C ASP A 11 -10.51 3.27 -10.44
N PRO A 12 -10.85 3.79 -9.25
CA PRO A 12 -9.97 4.62 -8.46
C PRO A 12 -8.91 3.77 -7.75
N LEU A 13 -7.67 4.26 -7.75
CA LEU A 13 -6.54 3.68 -7.02
C LEU A 13 -5.74 4.79 -6.33
N ILE A 14 -4.87 4.40 -5.42
CA ILE A 14 -3.88 5.28 -4.80
C ILE A 14 -2.51 4.92 -5.33
N LEU A 15 -1.79 5.91 -5.87
CA LEU A 15 -0.38 5.78 -6.18
C LEU A 15 0.45 6.15 -4.95
N VAL A 16 1.17 5.16 -4.43
CA VAL A 16 2.08 5.32 -3.31
C VAL A 16 3.50 5.44 -3.84
N THR A 17 4.11 6.61 -3.69
CA THR A 17 5.41 6.93 -4.32
C THR A 17 6.61 6.46 -3.50
N ASN A 18 6.39 6.04 -2.25
CA ASN A 18 7.42 5.73 -1.24
C ASN A 18 8.47 6.85 -1.04
N ASN A 19 8.23 8.05 -1.58
CA ASN A 19 9.11 9.19 -1.47
C ASN A 19 8.56 10.14 -0.41
N ARG A 20 9.27 10.36 0.69
CA ARG A 20 8.83 11.24 1.79
C ARG A 20 8.55 12.69 1.38
N PHE A 21 9.02 13.12 0.22
CA PHE A 21 8.80 14.47 -0.31
C PHE A 21 7.64 14.56 -1.32
N LEU A 22 7.11 13.41 -1.76
CA LEU A 22 5.97 13.33 -2.67
C LEU A 22 4.84 12.62 -1.94
N GLY A 23 3.70 13.30 -1.78
CA GLY A 23 2.52 12.68 -1.19
C GLY A 23 2.01 11.52 -2.02
N ASP A 24 1.31 10.60 -1.37
CA ASP A 24 0.51 9.59 -2.06
C ASP A 24 -0.68 10.28 -2.73
N GLU A 25 -1.05 9.81 -3.92
CA GLU A 25 -1.97 10.55 -4.78
C GLU A 25 -3.09 9.67 -5.34
N PRO A 26 -4.32 10.21 -5.47
CA PRO A 26 -5.40 9.52 -6.14
C PRO A 26 -5.14 9.47 -7.64
N VAL A 27 -5.35 8.30 -8.22
CA VAL A 27 -5.25 8.07 -9.66
C VAL A 27 -6.43 7.23 -10.14
N THR A 28 -6.68 7.23 -11.44
CA THR A 28 -7.72 6.41 -12.06
C THR A 28 -7.10 5.47 -13.06
N VAL A 29 -7.58 4.22 -13.14
CA VAL A 29 -7.11 3.28 -14.17
C VAL A 29 -7.50 3.81 -15.55
N ALA A 30 -6.51 4.21 -16.34
CA ALA A 30 -6.70 4.70 -17.71
C ALA A 30 -6.78 3.53 -18.71
N ARG A 31 -5.95 2.50 -18.50
CA ARG A 31 -5.87 1.36 -19.40
C ARG A 31 -5.39 0.10 -18.69
N VAL A 32 -5.99 -1.03 -19.06
CA VAL A 32 -5.62 -2.36 -18.57
C VAL A 32 -4.98 -3.15 -19.70
N GLY A 33 -3.67 -3.34 -19.63
CA GLY A 33 -2.92 -4.20 -20.53
C GLY A 33 -2.90 -5.66 -20.07
N ARG A 34 -2.25 -6.50 -20.87
CA ARG A 34 -2.05 -7.92 -20.51
C ARG A 34 -1.18 -8.07 -19.26
N THR A 35 -0.06 -7.34 -19.22
CA THR A 35 0.95 -7.40 -18.14
C THR A 35 0.90 -6.18 -17.24
N TYR A 36 0.47 -5.04 -17.77
CA TYR A 36 0.61 -3.75 -17.08
C TYR A 36 -0.72 -3.02 -16.93
N LEU A 37 -0.81 -2.23 -15.87
CA LEU A 37 -1.81 -1.20 -15.63
C LEU A 37 -1.20 0.17 -15.95
N TYR A 38 -2.03 1.06 -16.48
CA TYR A 38 -1.72 2.45 -16.76
C TYR A 38 -2.77 3.31 -16.08
N VAL A 39 -2.33 4.41 -15.49
CA VAL A 39 -3.19 5.28 -14.69
C VAL A 39 -3.15 6.70 -15.19
N ALA A 40 -4.24 7.44 -14.98
CA ALA A 40 -4.32 8.87 -15.19
C ALA A 40 -4.25 9.60 -13.85
N GLY A 41 -3.59 10.76 -13.84
CA GLY A 41 -3.60 11.68 -12.71
C GLY A 41 -4.93 12.43 -12.60
N SER A 42 -5.00 13.36 -11.65
CA SER A 42 -6.16 14.24 -11.47
C SER A 42 -6.43 15.17 -12.66
N ASP A 43 -5.44 15.38 -13.53
CA ASP A 43 -5.55 16.12 -14.79
C ASP A 43 -6.19 15.30 -15.93
N GLY A 44 -6.53 14.04 -15.67
CA GLY A 44 -7.12 13.13 -16.64
C GLY A 44 -6.13 12.63 -17.69
N CYS A 45 -4.85 12.99 -17.61
CA CYS A 45 -3.84 12.58 -18.55
C CYS A 45 -3.23 11.23 -18.15
N GLU A 46 -3.18 10.27 -19.09
CA GLU A 46 -2.49 9.00 -18.87
C GLU A 46 -1.00 9.25 -18.61
N ARG A 47 -0.52 8.64 -17.53
CA ARG A 47 0.88 8.68 -17.13
C ARG A 47 1.73 7.75 -17.98
N ARG A 48 3.03 8.05 -18.07
CA ARG A 48 3.98 7.26 -18.86
C ARG A 48 4.41 6.00 -18.13
N GLU A 49 4.38 6.03 -16.81
CA GLU A 49 4.72 4.93 -15.93
C GLU A 49 3.76 3.76 -16.13
N ARG A 50 4.29 2.56 -15.92
CA ARG A 50 3.58 1.30 -16.10
C ARG A 50 3.69 0.51 -14.82
N TYR A 51 2.61 -0.15 -14.43
CA TYR A 51 2.57 -0.87 -13.16
C TYR A 51 2.24 -2.33 -13.42
N ASP A 52 2.99 -3.25 -12.84
CA ASP A 52 2.70 -4.68 -12.99
C ASP A 52 1.27 -4.98 -12.52
N ARG A 53 0.50 -5.67 -13.37
CA ARG A 53 -0.93 -5.87 -13.12
C ARG A 53 -1.22 -6.74 -11.89
N LYS A 54 -0.30 -7.62 -11.51
CA LYS A 54 -0.49 -8.53 -10.38
C LYS A 54 -0.13 -7.86 -9.05
N THR A 55 0.95 -7.10 -9.05
CA THR A 55 1.59 -6.58 -7.85
C THR A 55 1.40 -5.08 -7.65
N GLY A 56 1.02 -4.34 -8.70
CA GLY A 56 0.89 -2.89 -8.69
C GLY A 56 2.23 -2.14 -8.66
N ILE A 57 3.35 -2.87 -8.70
CA ILE A 57 4.68 -2.29 -8.60
C ILE A 57 5.04 -1.63 -9.93
N GLU A 58 5.57 -0.42 -9.86
CA GLU A 58 6.08 0.29 -11.02
C GLU A 58 7.18 -0.51 -11.76
N ASP A 59 7.02 -0.64 -13.08
CA ASP A 59 8.00 -1.18 -14.02
C ASP A 59 8.97 -0.09 -14.48
N GLY A 60 9.62 0.53 -13.50
CA GLY A 60 10.68 1.53 -13.65
C GLY A 60 12.03 0.99 -13.16
N GLN A 61 13.12 1.50 -13.74
CA GLN A 61 14.50 1.11 -13.39
C GLN A 61 15.21 2.11 -12.46
N ILE A 62 14.66 3.31 -12.27
CA ILE A 62 15.34 4.42 -11.60
C ILE A 62 14.51 4.88 -10.40
N GLY A 63 15.16 5.05 -9.25
CA GLY A 63 14.54 5.61 -8.04
C GLY A 63 13.76 4.61 -7.20
N LEU A 64 13.00 5.15 -6.24
CA LEU A 64 12.07 4.38 -5.41
C LEU A 64 10.86 4.03 -6.26
N LYS A 65 10.53 2.74 -6.33
CA LYS A 65 9.39 2.26 -7.10
C LYS A 65 8.09 2.69 -6.44
N ALA A 66 7.19 3.25 -7.23
CA ALA A 66 5.83 3.51 -6.78
C ALA A 66 4.98 2.23 -6.83
N HIS A 67 3.87 2.24 -6.09
CA HIS A 67 2.93 1.12 -6.00
C HIS A 67 1.51 1.62 -6.18
N LEU A 68 0.72 0.92 -6.98
CA LEU A 68 -0.72 1.07 -6.99
C LEU A 68 -1.34 0.25 -5.87
N LEU A 69 -2.23 0.87 -5.11
CA LEU A 69 -3.05 0.19 -4.11
C LEU A 69 -4.53 0.52 -4.36
N ALA A 70 -5.41 -0.47 -4.19
CA ALA A 70 -6.82 -0.19 -3.98
C ALA A 70 -7.00 0.54 -2.63
N GLN A 71 -8.09 1.31 -2.49
CA GLN A 71 -8.35 2.09 -1.28
C GLN A 71 -8.28 1.22 0.00
N GLU A 72 -8.90 0.03 -0.01
CA GLU A 72 -8.87 -0.90 1.12
C GLU A 72 -7.44 -1.33 1.49
N GLN A 73 -6.56 -1.52 0.50
CA GLN A 73 -5.16 -1.90 0.74
C GLN A 73 -4.35 -0.73 1.27
N TYR A 74 -4.67 0.49 0.83
CA TYR A 74 -4.08 1.72 1.32
C TYR A 74 -4.46 1.97 2.79
N ASP A 75 -5.74 1.81 3.12
CA ASP A 75 -6.26 1.97 4.47
C ASP A 75 -5.68 0.90 5.41
N ASP A 76 -5.62 -0.36 4.97
CA ASP A 76 -4.98 -1.44 5.73
C ASP A 76 -3.49 -1.14 5.97
N ARG A 77 -2.76 -0.66 4.95
CA ARG A 77 -1.35 -0.23 5.10
C ARG A 77 -1.20 0.87 6.15
N ALA A 78 -2.04 1.90 6.09
CA ALA A 78 -2.01 3.00 7.06
C ALA A 78 -2.31 2.49 8.48
N GLN A 79 -3.32 1.62 8.63
CA GLN A 79 -3.66 1.02 9.90
C GLN A 79 -2.52 0.18 10.47
N ARG A 80 -1.88 -0.66 9.64
CA ARG A 80 -0.73 -1.47 10.05
C ARG A 80 0.42 -0.59 10.52
N ALA A 81 0.70 0.51 9.82
CA ALA A 81 1.74 1.45 10.23
C ALA A 81 1.46 2.03 11.61
N THR A 82 0.21 2.43 11.89
CA THR A 82 -0.21 2.88 13.22
C THR A 82 -0.01 1.81 14.29
N LEU A 83 -0.43 0.56 14.01
CA LEU A 83 -0.26 -0.55 14.97
C LEU A 83 1.21 -0.85 15.26
N PHE A 84 2.09 -0.78 14.25
CA PHE A 84 3.53 -0.95 14.48
C PHE A 84 4.11 0.17 15.34
N ASN A 85 3.66 1.42 15.16
CA ASN A 85 4.10 2.53 15.99
C ASN A 85 3.62 2.36 17.44
N GLN A 86 2.35 1.97 17.65
CA GLN A 86 1.82 1.72 18.99
C GLN A 86 2.56 0.58 19.71
N LEU A 87 2.85 -0.52 19.01
CA LEU A 87 3.67 -1.61 19.57
C LEU A 87 5.08 -1.13 19.93
N TYR A 88 5.70 -0.31 19.08
CA TYR A 88 7.02 0.26 19.34
C TYR A 88 7.02 1.18 20.56
N ASP A 89 5.99 2.04 20.70
CA ASP A 89 5.82 2.92 21.86
C ASP A 89 5.62 2.13 23.17
N ALA A 90 5.01 0.96 23.08
CA ALA A 90 4.90 -0.01 24.19
C ALA A 90 6.16 -0.88 24.40
N GLY A 91 7.27 -0.53 23.74
CA GLY A 91 8.57 -1.21 23.88
C GLY A 91 8.72 -2.50 23.07
N ILE A 92 7.79 -2.80 22.16
CA ILE A 92 7.82 -4.01 21.33
C ILE A 92 8.21 -3.66 19.90
N GLU A 93 9.46 -3.95 19.57
CA GLU A 93 9.95 -3.80 18.21
C GLU A 93 9.65 -5.04 17.36
N VAL A 94 8.72 -4.92 16.41
CA VAL A 94 8.52 -5.93 15.38
C VAL A 94 9.59 -5.78 14.29
N GLN A 95 10.48 -6.76 14.18
CA GLN A 95 11.57 -6.77 13.21
C GLN A 95 11.06 -6.65 11.76
N PHE A 96 11.72 -5.82 10.96
CA PHE A 96 11.32 -5.55 9.56
C PHE A 96 11.08 -6.83 8.75
N ARG A 97 11.94 -7.84 8.92
CA ARG A 97 11.88 -9.12 8.18
C ARG A 97 10.61 -9.93 8.39
N VAL A 98 9.89 -9.73 9.51
CA VAL A 98 8.63 -10.45 9.81
C VAL A 98 7.39 -9.57 9.69
N ARG A 99 7.55 -8.25 9.44
CA ARG A 99 6.40 -7.32 9.35
C ARG A 99 5.45 -7.67 8.21
N GLY A 100 5.95 -8.26 7.12
CA GLY A 100 5.13 -8.69 5.99
C GLY A 100 4.26 -9.91 6.30
N ASP A 101 4.67 -10.74 7.26
CA ASP A 101 4.02 -12.03 7.56
C ASP A 101 2.86 -11.87 8.55
N LEU A 102 2.87 -10.80 9.34
CA LEU A 102 1.81 -10.53 10.32
C LEU A 102 0.59 -9.93 9.64
N THR A 103 -0.60 -10.44 9.92
CA THR A 103 -1.85 -9.81 9.49
C THR A 103 -2.21 -8.63 10.39
N THR A 104 -3.09 -7.75 9.92
CA THR A 104 -3.56 -6.59 10.70
C THR A 104 -4.27 -7.04 11.98
N ASP A 105 -5.02 -8.14 11.94
CA ASP A 105 -5.66 -8.72 13.12
C ASP A 105 -4.65 -9.30 14.12
N GLN A 106 -3.57 -9.92 13.64
CA GLN A 106 -2.49 -10.39 14.52
C GLN A 106 -1.79 -9.21 15.22
N LEU A 107 -1.57 -8.10 14.52
CA LEU A 107 -1.01 -6.89 15.13
C LEU A 107 -1.93 -6.30 16.20
N ARG A 108 -3.25 -6.25 15.94
CA ARG A 108 -4.24 -5.83 16.94
C ARG A 108 -4.26 -6.76 18.16
N ALA A 109 -4.19 -8.07 17.93
CA ALA A 109 -4.17 -9.05 19.01
C ALA A 109 -2.90 -8.91 19.88
N LEU A 110 -1.74 -8.68 19.26
CA LEU A 110 -0.50 -8.40 19.98
C LEU A 110 -0.64 -7.15 20.86
N LEU A 111 -1.12 -6.04 20.29
CA LEU A 111 -1.28 -4.79 21.04
C LEU A 111 -2.23 -4.96 22.24
N ALA A 112 -3.36 -5.66 22.04
CA ALA A 112 -4.33 -5.91 23.10
C ALA A 112 -3.78 -6.77 24.27
N VAL A 113 -2.80 -7.64 24.02
CA VAL A 113 -2.13 -8.41 25.08
C VAL A 113 -1.23 -7.51 25.92
N VAL A 114 -0.55 -6.57 25.27
CA VAL A 114 0.39 -5.64 25.91
C VAL A 114 -0.37 -4.68 26.81
N GLU A 115 -1.44 -4.07 26.30
CA GLU A 115 -2.30 -3.16 27.07
C GLU A 115 -2.94 -3.85 28.29
N LYS A 116 -3.25 -5.15 28.21
CA LYS A 116 -3.81 -5.92 29.34
C LYS A 116 -2.76 -6.34 30.36
N GLY A 117 -1.48 -6.41 29.99
CA GLY A 117 -0.39 -6.82 30.86
C GLY A 117 0.17 -5.69 31.73
N GLU A 118 -0.22 -4.44 31.47
CA GLU A 118 0.17 -3.26 32.26
C GLU A 118 -0.77 -2.98 33.47
N HIS A 119 -1.60 -3.94 33.86
CA HIS A 119 -2.48 -3.88 35.04
C HIS A 119 -2.07 -4.82 36.17
#